data_AF-A0A0G0CTS1-F1
#
_entry.id   AF-A0A0G0CTS1-F1
#
_cell.length_a   1.000
_cell.length_b   1.000
_cell.length_c   1.000
_cell.angle_alpha   90.00
_cell.angle_beta   90.00
_cell.angle_gamma   90.00
#
_symmetry.space_group_name_H-M   'P 1'
#
loop_
_entity.id
_entity.type
_entity.pdbx_description
1 polymer ?
#
loop_
_entity_poly.entity_id
_entity_poly.type
_entity_poly.pdbx_seq_one_letter_code
_entity_poly.pdbx_strand_id
1 'polypeptide(L)' 'MPESGSEKRINNKGSATVYLDGHLEKCWEAPIDQLEHTMNILEKAGRVSKLEEGMYKIGVETYLIFER' A
#
# COMPACT_ATOMS: atom_id res chain seq x y z
N MET A 1 7.62 34.29 -22.20
CA MET A 1 7.59 32.82 -22.37
C MET A 1 7.23 32.22 -21.03
N PRO A 2 6.15 31.44 -20.87
CA PRO A 2 5.96 30.72 -19.62
C PRO A 2 6.82 29.45 -19.65
N GLU A 3 7.80 29.39 -18.76
CA GLU A 3 8.57 28.18 -18.50
C GLU A 3 7.64 27.12 -17.92
N SER A 4 7.45 26.09 -18.72
CA SER A 4 6.84 24.83 -18.31
C SER A 4 7.78 24.12 -17.35
N GLY A 5 7.19 23.44 -16.36
CA GLY A 5 7.84 22.32 -15.71
C GLY A 5 8.60 22.67 -14.43
N SER A 6 7.93 22.49 -13.31
CA SER A 6 8.39 21.65 -12.21
C SER A 6 7.30 21.66 -11.13
N GLU A 7 6.14 21.07 -11.45
CA GLU A 7 5.27 20.56 -10.41
C GLU A 7 6.14 19.69 -9.50
N LYS A 8 6.32 20.13 -8.25
CA LYS A 8 6.90 19.30 -7.19
C LYS A 8 6.06 18.02 -7.17
N ARG A 9 6.54 16.96 -7.82
CA ARG A 9 6.02 15.62 -7.60
C ARG A 9 6.25 15.34 -6.12
N ILE A 10 5.17 15.46 -5.36
CA ILE A 10 5.13 15.10 -3.95
C ILE A 10 5.49 13.62 -3.95
N ASN A 11 6.74 13.31 -3.60
CA ASN A 11 7.22 11.93 -3.47
C ASN A 11 6.62 11.32 -2.20
N ASN A 12 5.30 11.17 -2.17
CA ASN A 12 4.61 10.35 -1.19
C ASN A 12 4.78 8.90 -1.63
N LYS A 13 5.95 8.34 -1.32
CA LYS A 13 6.26 6.93 -1.53
C LYS A 13 5.83 6.18 -0.27
N GLY A 14 4.95 5.21 -0.43
CA GLY A 14 4.59 4.28 0.62
C GLY A 14 5.25 2.92 0.39
N SER A 15 5.16 2.06 1.40
CA SER A 15 5.58 0.66 1.29
C SER A 15 4.49 -0.29 1.74
N ALA A 16 4.40 -1.42 1.05
CA ALA A 16 3.59 -2.55 1.47
C ALA A 16 4.50 -3.67 1.99
N THR A 17 4.25 -4.09 3.22
CA THR A 17 4.98 -5.16 3.91
C THR A 17 4.01 -6.27 4.25
N VAL A 18 4.31 -7.51 3.88
CA VAL A 18 3.53 -8.67 4.30
C VAL A 18 4.10 -9.20 5.61
N TYR A 19 3.21 -9.44 6.56
CA TYR A 19 3.48 -10.29 7.72
C TYR A 19 2.97 -11.69 7.44
N LEU A 20 3.86 -12.68 7.47
CA LEU A 20 3.54 -14.09 7.30
C LEU A 20 4.41 -14.91 8.26
N ASP A 21 3.78 -15.80 9.05
CA ASP A 21 4.50 -16.78 9.89
C ASP A 21 5.53 -16.18 10.87
N GLY A 22 5.25 -14.98 11.41
CA GLY A 22 6.20 -14.30 12.31
C GLY A 22 7.27 -13.45 11.61
N HIS A 23 7.27 -13.43 10.27
CA HIS A 23 8.22 -12.68 9.46
C HIS A 23 7.56 -11.50 8.78
N LEU A 24 8.25 -10.34 8.80
CA LEU A 24 7.90 -9.16 8.01
C LEU A 24 8.75 -9.13 6.75
N GLU A 25 8.10 -9.17 5.59
CA GLU A 25 8.75 -9.09 4.29
C GLU A 25 8.22 -7.86 3.53
N LYS A 26 9.13 -6.94 3.19
CA LYS A 26 8.80 -5.76 2.39
C LYS A 26 8.57 -6.20 0.95
N CYS A 27 7.34 -6.18 0.47
CA CYS A 27 6.99 -6.70 -0.85
C CYS A 27 7.27 -5.69 -1.96
N TRP A 28 6.81 -4.45 -1.79
CA TRP A 28 7.04 -3.42 -2.80
C TRP A 28 6.91 -1.98 -2.26
N GLU A 29 7.52 -1.05 -2.99
CA GLU A 29 7.44 0.39 -2.77
C GLU A 29 6.82 1.07 -3.98
N ALA A 30 5.81 1.89 -3.76
CA ALA A 30 5.08 2.59 -4.82
C ALA A 30 4.53 3.92 -4.28
N PRO A 31 4.00 4.81 -5.14
CA PRO A 31 3.28 5.98 -4.67
C PRO A 31 2.09 5.58 -3.78
N ILE A 32 1.85 6.34 -2.71
CA ILE A 32 0.76 6.06 -1.74
C ILE A 32 -0.58 5.90 -2.46
N ASP A 33 -0.91 6.79 -3.41
CA ASP A 33 -2.15 6.72 -4.18
C ASP A 33 -2.33 5.38 -4.92
N GLN A 34 -1.25 4.82 -5.48
CA GLN A 34 -1.31 3.51 -6.15
C GLN A 34 -1.52 2.37 -5.15
N LEU A 35 -0.89 2.46 -3.98
CA LEU A 35 -1.02 1.47 -2.93
C LEU A 35 -2.44 1.45 -2.39
N GLU A 36 -3.00 2.61 -2.05
CA GLU A 36 -4.38 2.76 -1.62
C GLU A 36 -5.38 2.29 -2.67
N HIS A 37 -5.16 2.65 -3.94
CA HIS A 37 -6.02 2.20 -5.03
C HIS A 37 -6.01 0.67 -5.18
N THR A 38 -4.83 0.06 -5.13
CA THR A 38 -4.67 -1.40 -5.20
C THR A 38 -5.36 -2.10 -4.04
N MET A 39 -5.20 -1.59 -2.81
CA MET A 39 -5.86 -2.15 -1.63
C MET A 39 -7.37 -2.05 -1.71
N ASN A 40 -7.91 -0.93 -2.21
CA ASN A 40 -9.34 -0.76 -2.42
C ASN A 40 -9.89 -1.77 -3.44
N ILE A 41 -9.15 -2.04 -4.53
CA ILE A 41 -9.52 -3.08 -5.49
C ILE A 41 -9.53 -4.46 -4.83
N LEU A 42 -8.47 -4.80 -4.08
CA LEU A 42 -8.35 -6.09 -3.41
C LEU A 42 -9.43 -6.31 -2.34
N GLU A 43 -9.79 -5.26 -1.60
CA GLU A 43 -10.85 -5.28 -0.60
C GLU A 43 -12.21 -5.52 -1.26
N LYS A 44 -12.53 -4.76 -2.32
CA LYS A 44 -13.76 -4.94 -3.11
C LYS A 44 -13.84 -6.31 -3.78
N ALA A 45 -12.70 -6.89 -4.16
CA ALA A 45 -12.62 -8.23 -4.71
C ALA A 45 -12.77 -9.34 -3.64
N GLY A 46 -12.89 -8.98 -2.35
CA GLY A 46 -12.96 -9.93 -1.24
C GLY A 46 -11.66 -10.70 -1.04
N ARG A 47 -10.53 -10.20 -1.55
CA ARG A 47 -9.20 -10.84 -1.40
C ARG A 47 -8.52 -10.46 -0.11
N VAL A 48 -8.81 -9.25 0.38
CA VAL A 48 -8.28 -8.76 1.65
C VAL A 48 -9.42 -8.17 2.48
N SER A 49 -9.24 -8.13 3.78
CA SER A 49 -10.18 -7.49 4.71
C SER A 49 -9.42 -6.45 5.52
N LYS A 50 -9.81 -5.18 5.42
CA LYS A 50 -9.23 -4.12 6.25
C LYS A 50 -9.54 -4.38 7.72
N LEU A 51 -8.49 -4.42 8.53
CA LEU A 51 -8.60 -4.56 9.98
C LEU A 51 -8.57 -3.18 10.64
N GLU A 52 -7.56 -2.40 10.29
CA GLU A 52 -7.34 -1.05 10.81
C GLU A 52 -6.66 -0.18 9.75
N GLU A 53 -6.41 1.08 10.08
CA GLU A 53 -5.81 2.03 9.15
C GLU A 53 -4.38 1.61 8.80
N GLY A 54 -4.17 1.18 7.55
CA GLY A 54 -2.87 0.67 7.10
C GLY A 54 -2.65 -0.82 7.35
N MET A 55 -3.63 -1.59 7.85
CA MET A 55 -3.47 -3.03 8.07
C MET A 55 -4.63 -3.83 7.48
N TYR A 56 -4.29 -4.83 6.68
CA TYR A 56 -5.23 -5.66 5.93
C TYR A 56 -4.95 -7.14 6.19
N LYS A 57 -5.98 -7.96 6.40
CA LYS A 57 -5.86 -9.41 6.47
C LYS A 57 -6.00 -10.00 5.07
N ILE A 58 -5.03 -10.80 4.64
CA ILE A 58 -5.03 -11.40 3.28
C ILE A 58 -5.18 -12.92 3.31
N GLY A 59 -4.96 -13.55 4.46
CA GLY A 59 -5.02 -15.01 4.62
C GLY A 59 -5.11 -15.44 6.09
N VAL A 60 -5.00 -16.75 6.32
CA VAL A 60 -4.84 -17.30 7.67
C VAL A 60 -3.46 -16.87 8.18
N GLU A 61 -3.44 -16.13 9.28
CA GLU A 61 -2.20 -15.61 9.91
C GLU A 61 -1.33 -14.74 8.99
N THR A 62 -1.90 -14.24 7.88
CA THR A 62 -1.21 -13.38 6.93
C THR A 62 -1.83 -11.99 6.90
N TYR A 63 -1.00 -10.97 7.11
CA TYR A 63 -1.41 -9.58 7.13
C TYR A 63 -0.57 -8.76 6.14
N LEU A 64 -1.15 -7.70 5.60
CA LEU A 64 -0.47 -6.71 4.79
C LEU A 64 -0.51 -5.39 5.55
N ILE A 65 0.66 -4.81 5.77
CA ILE A 65 0.88 -3.58 6.50
C ILE A 65 1.34 -2.53 5.49
N PHE A 66 0.70 -1.37 5.55
CA PHE A 66 0.93 -0.25 4.67
C PHE A 66 1.48 0.92 5.49
N GLU A 67 2.68 1.36 5.11
CA GLU A 67 3.38 2.48 5.74
C GLU A 67 3.43 3.67 4.76
N ARG A 68 3.15 4.87 5.27
CA ARG A 68 3.05 6.13 4.52
C ARG A 68 4.35 6.92 4.55
#